data_AF-A0A327VGA3-F1
#
_entry.id   AF-A0A327VGA3-F1
#
_cell.length_a   1.000
_cell.length_b   1.000
_cell.length_c   1.000
_cell.angle_alpha   90.00
_cell.angle_beta   90.00
_cell.angle_gamma   90.00
#
_symmetry.space_group_name_H-M   'P 1'
#
loop_
_entity.id
_entity.type
_entity.pdbx_description
1 polymer ?
#
loop_
_entity_poly.entity_id
_entity_poly.type
_entity_poly.pdbx_seq_one_letter_code
_entity_poly.pdbx_strand_id
1 'polypeptide(L)'
;MSDVDVEVRLRDGSRWSATIRTVGHVETLMKRWAVSGEALGGRYFWCSDGLIVRDAGISNMTQVLTGLIENGEFAQILQHLED
;
A
#
# COMPACT_ATOMS: atom_id res chain seq x y z
N MET A 1 -2.92 9.59 -9.45
CA MET A 1 -1.65 9.36 -8.74
C MET A 1 -1.28 7.91 -8.93
N SER A 2 -0.05 7.64 -9.35
CA SER A 2 0.49 6.28 -9.48
C SER A 2 0.67 5.64 -8.10
N ASP A 3 0.98 4.35 -8.13
CA ASP A 3 1.41 3.58 -6.97
C ASP A 3 2.66 4.21 -6.34
N VAL A 4 2.78 4.12 -5.02
CA VAL A 4 3.93 4.65 -4.28
C VAL A 4 4.57 3.51 -3.50
N ASP A 5 5.76 3.11 -3.89
CA ASP A 5 6.57 2.15 -3.12
C ASP A 5 7.28 2.89 -1.99
N VAL A 6 7.19 2.33 -0.79
CA VAL A 6 7.83 2.87 0.42
C VAL A 6 8.76 1.85 1.04
N GLU A 7 9.87 2.34 1.59
CA GLU A 7 10.73 1.60 2.49
C GLU A 7 10.74 2.29 3.85
N VAL A 8 10.42 1.56 4.91
CA VAL A 8 10.49 2.01 6.31
C VAL A 8 11.73 1.42 6.95
N ARG A 9 12.58 2.28 7.51
CA ARG A 9 13.78 1.90 8.27
C ARG A 9 13.59 2.26 9.74
N LEU A 10 13.58 1.25 10.60
CA LEU A 10 13.44 1.44 12.04
C LEU A 10 14.80 1.56 12.73
N ARG A 11 14.81 2.06 13.97
CA ARG A 11 16.05 2.29 14.74
C ARG A 11 16.81 1.01 15.07
N ASP A 12 16.11 -0.12 15.11
CA ASP A 12 16.70 -1.44 15.32
C ASP A 12 17.41 -1.99 14.07
N GLY A 13 17.35 -1.26 12.95
CA GLY A 13 17.95 -1.64 11.67
C GLY A 13 17.01 -2.47 10.78
N SER A 14 15.83 -2.86 11.26
CA SER A 14 14.85 -3.59 10.45
C SER A 14 14.32 -2.73 9.30
N ARG A 15 14.05 -3.40 8.17
CA ARG A 15 13.59 -2.79 6.92
C ARG A 15 12.26 -3.42 6.51
N TRP A 16 11.35 -2.57 6.07
CA TRP A 16 10.00 -2.98 5.72
C TRP A 16 9.55 -2.28 4.44
N SER A 17 8.79 -2.94 3.57
CA SER A 17 8.21 -2.35 2.37
C SER A 17 6.69 -2.34 2.38
N ALA A 18 6.14 -1.41 1.60
CA ALA A 18 4.76 -1.49 1.11
C ALA A 18 4.61 -0.75 -0.21
N THR A 19 3.65 -1.18 -1.03
CA THR A 19 3.12 -0.37 -2.14
C THR A 19 1.81 0.28 -1.70
N ILE A 20 1.84 1.60 -1.50
CA ILE A 20 0.69 2.38 -1.05
C ILE A 20 -0.14 2.85 -2.24
N ARG A 21 -1.45 2.63 -2.17
CA ARG A 21 -2.44 3.09 -3.16
C ARG A 21 -3.62 3.76 -2.48
N THR A 22 -4.30 4.67 -3.18
CA THR A 22 -5.54 5.25 -2.66
C THR A 22 -6.74 4.41 -3.05
N VAL A 23 -7.83 4.48 -2.25
CA VAL A 23 -9.12 3.87 -2.60
C VAL A 23 -9.59 4.28 -4.00
N GLY A 24 -9.51 5.58 -4.31
CA GLY A 24 -9.92 6.10 -5.63
C GLY A 24 -9.04 5.59 -6.78
N HIS A 25 -7.75 5.34 -6.53
CA HIS A 25 -6.87 4.74 -7.53
C HIS A 25 -7.25 3.28 -7.81
N VAL A 26 -7.47 2.48 -6.75
CA VAL A 26 -7.90 1.08 -6.88
C VAL A 26 -9.25 0.99 -7.62
N GLU A 27 -10.20 1.86 -7.30
CA GLU A 27 -11.48 1.92 -8.00
C GLU A 27 -11.32 2.22 -9.49
N THR A 28 -10.47 3.19 -9.83
CA THR A 28 -10.18 3.55 -11.23
C THR A 28 -9.55 2.37 -11.98
N LEU A 29 -8.63 1.66 -11.33
CA LEU A 29 -7.96 0.49 -11.89
C LEU A 29 -8.94 -0.66 -12.14
N MET A 30 -9.82 -0.94 -11.17
CA MET A 30 -10.84 -1.98 -11.29
C MET A 30 -11.86 -1.65 -12.40
N LYS A 31 -12.26 -0.38 -12.57
CA LYS A 31 -13.10 0.05 -13.69
C LYS A 31 -12.43 -0.17 -15.04
N ARG A 32 -11.12 0.12 -15.14
CA ARG A 32 -10.34 -0.18 -16.35
C ARG A 32 -10.27 -1.69 -16.61
N TRP A 33 -10.04 -2.49 -15.56
CA TRP A 33 -9.98 -3.94 -15.66
C TRP A 33 -11.31 -4.61 -16.00
N ALA A 34 -12.43 -3.97 -15.66
CA ALA A 34 -13.74 -4.41 -16.14
C ALA A 34 -13.86 -4.32 -17.68
N VAL A 35 -13.13 -3.40 -18.32
CA VAL A 35 -13.10 -3.28 -19.79
C VAL A 35 -12.06 -4.23 -20.40
N SER A 36 -10.87 -4.36 -19.79
CA SER A 36 -9.79 -5.19 -20.33
C SER A 36 -9.94 -6.69 -20.03
N GLY A 37 -10.74 -7.07 -19.04
CA GLY A 37 -10.89 -8.45 -18.58
C GLY A 37 -9.86 -8.91 -17.54
N GLU A 38 -8.87 -8.08 -17.23
CA GLU A 38 -7.88 -8.34 -16.18
C GLU A 38 -8.53 -8.52 -14.80
N ALA A 39 -7.86 -9.23 -13.88
CA ALA A 39 -8.34 -9.44 -12.51
C ALA A 39 -9.82 -9.92 -12.43
N LEU A 40 -10.16 -10.92 -13.25
CA LEU A 40 -11.52 -11.44 -13.42
C LEU A 40 -12.54 -10.35 -13.76
N GLY A 41 -12.18 -9.45 -14.68
CA GLY A 41 -13.01 -8.29 -15.06
C GLY A 41 -13.07 -7.23 -13.96
N GLY A 42 -11.93 -6.97 -13.30
CA GLY A 42 -11.82 -5.98 -12.23
C GLY A 42 -12.58 -6.34 -10.96
N ARG A 43 -12.83 -7.63 -10.69
CA ARG A 43 -13.57 -8.08 -9.49
C ARG A 43 -12.73 -8.05 -8.22
N TYR A 44 -11.41 -8.03 -8.38
CA TYR A 44 -10.49 -7.95 -7.25
C TYR A 44 -9.30 -7.05 -7.58
N PHE A 45 -8.65 -6.64 -6.51
CA PHE A 45 -7.34 -6.02 -6.51
C PHE A 45 -6.43 -6.82 -5.59
N TRP A 46 -5.17 -7.01 -5.97
CA TRP A 46 -4.18 -7.74 -5.17
C TRP A 46 -2.78 -7.13 -5.35
N CYS A 47 -2.04 -7.03 -4.26
CA CYS A 47 -0.63 -6.64 -4.22
C CYS A 47 -0.01 -7.25 -2.95
N SER A 48 1.14 -7.92 -3.08
CA SER A 48 1.77 -8.71 -2.00
C SER A 48 2.06 -7.89 -0.74
N ASP A 49 2.46 -6.64 -0.90
CA ASP A 49 2.74 -5.68 0.16
C ASP A 49 1.86 -4.42 0.01
N GLY A 50 0.62 -4.61 -0.45
CA GLY A 50 -0.30 -3.52 -0.76
C GLY A 50 -0.96 -2.90 0.48
N LEU A 51 -0.82 -1.57 0.64
CA LEU A 51 -1.55 -0.78 1.64
C LEU A 51 -2.50 0.21 0.97
N ILE A 52 -3.81 0.07 1.22
CA ILE A 52 -4.81 1.00 0.69
C ILE A 52 -5.08 2.11 1.72
N VAL A 53 -4.82 3.36 1.34
CA VAL A 53 -5.13 4.55 2.14
C VAL A 53 -6.32 5.32 1.55
N ARG A 54 -6.99 6.10 2.37
CA ARG A 54 -8.13 6.92 1.91
C ARG A 54 -7.66 8.07 1.02
N ASP A 55 -6.73 8.86 1.55
CA ASP A 55 -6.35 10.15 0.97
C ASP A 55 -4.98 10.09 0.32
N ALA A 56 -4.86 10.79 -0.81
CA ALA A 56 -3.61 10.90 -1.54
C ALA A 56 -2.61 11.82 -0.82
N GLY A 57 -1.34 11.72 -1.20
CA GLY A 57 -0.29 12.65 -0.80
C GLY A 57 0.63 12.11 0.29
N ILE A 58 1.90 12.51 0.20
CA ILE A 58 2.98 12.05 1.08
C ILE A 58 2.64 12.27 2.55
N SER A 59 2.11 13.44 2.92
CA SER A 59 1.76 13.73 4.32
C SER A 59 0.73 12.75 4.90
N ASN A 60 -0.30 12.39 4.13
CA ASN A 60 -1.30 11.43 4.59
C ASN A 60 -0.70 10.02 4.69
N MET A 61 0.11 9.63 3.71
CA MET A 61 0.79 8.33 3.71
C MET A 61 1.76 8.21 4.90
N THR A 62 2.54 9.25 5.20
CA THR A 62 3.44 9.28 6.36
C THR A 62 2.66 9.18 7.67
N GLN A 63 1.53 9.89 7.81
CA GLN A 63 0.69 9.78 9.02
C GLN A 63 0.17 8.36 9.25
N VAL A 64 -0.26 7.67 8.18
CA VAL A 64 -0.67 6.27 8.28
C VAL A 64 0.50 5.40 8.74
N LEU A 65 1.68 5.53 8.11
CA LEU A 65 2.87 4.75 8.50
C LEU A 65 3.29 5.02 9.95
N THR A 66 3.26 6.29 10.40
CA THR A 66 3.53 6.66 11.78
C THR A 66 2.55 5.98 12.74
N GLY A 67 1.24 6.01 12.43
CA GLY A 67 0.23 5.33 13.24
C GLY A 67 0.45 3.83 13.34
N LEU A 68 0.78 3.16 12.23
CA LEU A 68 1.09 1.73 12.18
C LEU A 68 2.33 1.36 13.02
N ILE A 69 3.30 2.26 13.10
CA ILE A 69 4.51 2.05 13.92
C ILE A 69 4.17 2.26 15.41
N GLU A 70 3.43 3.32 15.73
CA GLU A 70 3.06 3.68 17.10
C GLU A 70 2.15 2.63 17.75
N ASN A 71 1.27 1.99 16.98
CA ASN A 71 0.36 0.94 17.47
C ASN A 71 0.91 -0.49 17.32
N GLY A 72 2.07 -0.66 16.68
CA GLY A 72 2.73 -1.96 16.48
C GLY A 72 2.11 -2.84 15.38
N GLU A 73 1.17 -2.34 14.58
CA GLU A 73 0.50 -3.09 13.50
C GLU A 73 1.38 -3.25 12.26
N PHE A 74 2.44 -2.44 12.12
CA PHE A 74 3.31 -2.45 10.95
C PHE A 74 3.87 -3.85 10.63
N ALA A 75 4.16 -4.67 11.64
CA ALA A 75 4.75 -6.00 11.44
C ALA A 75 3.79 -7.01 10.78
N GLN A 76 2.47 -6.74 10.83
CA GLN A 76 1.44 -7.56 10.18
C GLN A 76 1.06 -7.04 8.80
N ILE A 77 1.29 -5.75 8.54
CA ILE A 77 0.79 -5.04 7.36
C ILE A 77 1.91 -4.80 6.34
N LEU A 78 3.11 -4.45 6.80
CA LEU A 78 4.27 -4.21 5.95
C LEU A 78 5.03 -5.51 5.71
N GLN A 79 5.66 -5.61 4.55
CA GLN A 79 6.50 -6.74 4.21
C GLN A 79 7.89 -6.55 4.81
N HIS A 80 8.36 -7.48 5.63
CA HIS A 80 9.74 -7.47 6.10
C HIS A 80 10.71 -7.71 4.93
N LEU A 81 11.76 -6.89 4.85
CA LEU A 81 12.82 -7.04 3.86
C LEU A 81 14.01 -7.74 4.54
N GLU A 82 14.28 -8.97 4.10
CA GLU A 82 15.52 -9.67 4.41
C GLU A 82 16.61 -9.24 3.41
N ASP A 83 17.87 -9.25 3.84
CA ASP A 83 19.02 -8.88 3.00
C ASP A 83 19.31 -9.90 1.89
#